data_AF-A0A8S3F2U1-F1
#
_entry.id   AF-A0A8S3F2U1-F1
#
_cell.length_a   1.000
_cell.length_b   1.000
_cell.length_c   1.000
_cell.angle_alpha   90.00
_cell.angle_beta   90.00
_cell.angle_gamma   90.00
#
_symmetry.space_group_name_H-M   'P 1'
#
loop_
_entity.id
_entity.type
_entity.pdbx_description
1 polymer ?
#
loop_
_entity_poly.entity_id
_entity_poly.type
_entity_poly.pdbx_seq_one_letter_code
_entity_poly.pdbx_strand_id
1 'polypeptide(L)'
;KEEMDRIRLKAREKMDEVNHVFKQLPDKLILVLRNLNQIRSTIRDHGNLIDRHTIMARSAILGARKYETPQRLIKDRIYARLELFMFDLILFKDRMERWFKFKFFKVLVIFGYISKETEELIEQFQ
;
A
#
# COMPACT_ATOMS: atom_id res chain seq x y z
N LYS A 1 -28.15 21.72 -13.74
CA LYS A 1 -28.45 20.48 -14.50
C LYS A 1 -27.34 20.19 -15.50
N GLU A 2 -26.99 21.13 -16.38
CA GLU A 2 -25.92 20.99 -17.38
C GLU A 2 -24.52 20.64 -16.83
N GLU A 3 -24.17 21.14 -15.64
CA GLU A 3 -22.89 20.80 -14.98
C GLU A 3 -22.85 19.35 -14.51
N MET A 4 -23.95 18.86 -13.93
CA MET A 4 -24.07 17.46 -13.52
C MET A 4 -24.01 16.52 -14.72
N ASP A 5 -24.61 16.92 -15.85
CA ASP A 5 -24.58 16.14 -17.08
C ASP A 5 -23.17 16.12 -17.69
N ARG A 6 -22.42 17.23 -17.61
CA ARG A 6 -21.00 17.27 -18.00
C ARG A 6 -20.12 16.40 -17.11
N ILE A 7 -20.31 16.42 -15.79
CA ILE A 7 -19.57 15.56 -14.85
C ILE A 7 -19.88 14.09 -15.12
N ARG A 8 -21.14 13.74 -15.36
CA ARG A 8 -21.56 12.37 -15.71
C ARG A 8 -20.95 11.88 -17.02
N LEU A 9 -20.91 12.74 -18.04
CA LEU A 9 -20.30 12.40 -19.33
C LEU A 9 -18.81 12.08 -19.16
N LYS A 10 -18.06 12.96 -18.48
CA LYS A 10 -16.64 12.73 -18.18
C LYS A 10 -16.41 11.47 -17.33
N ALA A 11 -17.26 11.24 -16.35
CA ALA A 11 -17.20 10.03 -15.52
C ALA A 11 -17.44 8.77 -16.35
N ARG A 12 -18.40 8.80 -17.28
CA ARG A 12 -18.70 7.69 -18.18
C ARG A 12 -17.55 7.40 -19.14
N GLU A 13 -16.99 8.42 -19.78
CA GLU A 13 -15.83 8.28 -20.66
C GLU A 13 -14.65 7.61 -19.93
N LYS A 14 -14.39 8.03 -18.69
CA LYS A 14 -13.36 7.42 -17.85
C LYS A 14 -13.71 5.99 -17.44
N MET A 15 -14.98 5.71 -17.15
CA MET A 15 -15.41 4.35 -16.81
C MET A 15 -15.37 3.41 -18.00
N ASP A 16 -15.63 3.90 -19.21
CA ASP A 16 -15.53 3.13 -20.44
C ASP A 16 -14.07 2.79 -20.76
N GLU A 17 -13.14 3.73 -20.52
CA GLU A 17 -11.69 3.50 -20.59
C GLU A 17 -11.26 2.39 -19.60
N VAL A 18 -11.72 2.47 -18.34
CA VAL A 18 -11.46 1.44 -17.33
C VAL A 18 -12.06 0.09 -17.74
N ASN A 19 -13.32 0.06 -18.17
CA ASN A 19 -13.99 -1.17 -18.61
C ASN A 19 -13.30 -1.82 -19.80
N HIS A 20 -12.72 -1.03 -20.71
CA HIS A 20 -11.94 -1.56 -21.82
C HIS A 20 -10.71 -2.33 -21.32
N VAL A 21 -9.99 -1.78 -20.34
CA VAL A 21 -8.85 -2.47 -19.70
C VAL A 21 -9.30 -3.70 -18.94
N PHE A 22 -10.39 -3.61 -18.16
CA PHE A 22 -10.91 -4.76 -17.39
C PHE A 22 -11.34 -5.92 -18.28
N LYS A 23 -11.88 -5.65 -19.48
CA LYS A 23 -12.22 -6.68 -20.47
C LYS A 23 -11.01 -7.40 -21.06
N GLN A 24 -9.82 -6.78 -21.01
CA GLN A 24 -8.58 -7.40 -21.47
C GLN A 24 -7.92 -8.27 -20.38
N LEU A 25 -8.36 -8.16 -19.11
CA LEU A 25 -7.82 -8.95 -18.01
C LEU A 25 -8.43 -10.36 -18.02
N PRO A 26 -7.64 -11.40 -17.69
CA PRO A 26 -8.19 -12.74 -17.50
C PRO A 26 -9.14 -12.78 -16.29
N ASP A 27 -10.24 -13.52 -16.40
CA ASP A 27 -11.32 -13.60 -15.38
C ASP A 27 -10.81 -13.87 -13.96
N LYS A 28 -9.78 -14.72 -13.84
CA LYS A 28 -9.16 -15.07 -12.55
C LYS A 28 -8.55 -13.85 -11.87
N LEU A 29 -8.00 -12.90 -12.62
CA LEU A 29 -7.39 -11.69 -12.09
C LEU A 29 -8.44 -10.68 -11.58
N ILE A 30 -9.60 -10.62 -12.24
CA ILE A 30 -10.74 -9.80 -11.78
C ILE A 30 -11.21 -10.26 -10.40
N LEU A 31 -11.26 -11.58 -10.16
CA LEU A 31 -11.59 -12.15 -8.86
C LEU A 31 -10.59 -11.76 -7.78
N VAL A 32 -9.29 -11.74 -8.11
CA VAL A 32 -8.23 -11.27 -7.19
C VAL A 32 -8.41 -9.80 -6.83
N LEU A 33 -8.66 -8.94 -7.83
CA LEU A 33 -8.90 -7.50 -7.61
C LEU A 33 -10.13 -7.27 -6.72
N ARG A 34 -11.21 -8.03 -6.93
CA ARG A 34 -12.41 -7.97 -6.08
C ARG A 34 -12.10 -8.37 -4.63
N ASN A 35 -11.36 -9.46 -4.42
CA ASN A 35 -10.97 -9.92 -3.08
C ASN A 35 -10.10 -8.88 -2.35
N LEU A 36 -9.17 -8.24 -3.05
CA LEU A 36 -8.34 -7.17 -2.49
C LEU A 36 -9.18 -5.98 -2.01
N ASN A 37 -10.18 -5.59 -2.79
CA ASN A 37 -11.09 -4.51 -2.42
C ASN A 37 -11.95 -4.88 -1.19
N GLN A 38 -12.38 -6.14 -1.09
CA GLN A 38 -13.15 -6.60 0.06
C GLN A 38 -12.31 -6.61 1.35
N ILE A 39 -11.08 -7.13 1.29
CA ILE A 39 -10.11 -7.07 2.41
C ILE A 39 -9.90 -5.61 2.86
N ARG A 40 -9.76 -4.68 1.90
CA ARG A 40 -9.59 -3.25 2.21
C ARG A 40 -10.82 -2.65 2.89
N SER A 41 -12.03 -3.05 2.51
CA SER A 41 -13.27 -2.58 3.15
C SER A 41 -13.35 -3.10 4.58
N THR A 42 -13.21 -4.41 4.77
CA THR A 42 -13.31 -5.04 6.10
C THR A 42 -12.30 -4.44 7.08
N ILE A 43 -11.05 -4.24 6.67
CA ILE A 43 -10.00 -3.67 7.55
C ILE A 43 -10.29 -2.20 7.90
N ARG A 44 -10.90 -1.44 6.99
CA ARG A 44 -11.29 -0.05 7.26
C ARG A 44 -12.35 0.01 8.35
N ASP A 45 -13.33 -0.89 8.28
CA ASP A 45 -14.42 -0.97 9.25
C ASP A 45 -13.94 -1.41 10.64
N HIS A 46 -12.84 -2.16 10.71
CA HIS A 46 -12.25 -2.66 11.97
C HIS A 46 -11.13 -1.77 12.54
N GLY A 47 -10.76 -0.67 11.88
CA GLY A 47 -9.71 0.23 12.35
C GLY A 47 -8.29 -0.28 12.07
N ASN A 48 -7.93 -0.44 10.79
CA ASN A 48 -6.58 -0.58 10.23
C ASN A 48 -5.49 -1.26 11.10
N LEU A 49 -5.84 -2.33 11.82
CA LEU A 49 -4.95 -3.02 12.77
C LEU A 49 -3.75 -3.70 12.11
N ILE A 50 -3.80 -3.90 10.78
CA ILE A 50 -2.86 -4.74 10.04
C ILE A 50 -2.27 -3.94 8.88
N ASP A 51 -0.95 -3.92 8.80
CA ASP A 51 -0.20 -3.42 7.64
C ASP A 51 -0.30 -4.39 6.46
N ARG A 52 -1.45 -4.34 5.78
CA ARG A 52 -1.75 -5.16 4.61
C ARG A 52 -0.76 -4.92 3.46
N HIS A 53 -0.23 -3.70 3.33
CA HIS A 53 0.64 -3.34 2.22
C HIS A 53 1.97 -4.07 2.34
N THR A 54 2.54 -4.11 3.55
CA THR A 54 3.72 -4.91 3.83
C THR A 54 3.46 -6.40 3.63
N ILE A 55 2.33 -6.95 4.12
CA ILE A 55 2.03 -8.38 3.96
C ILE A 55 1.85 -8.77 2.48
N MET A 56 1.15 -7.95 1.70
CA MET A 56 0.98 -8.17 0.26
C MET A 56 2.32 -8.12 -0.47
N ALA A 57 3.16 -7.12 -0.17
CA ALA A 57 4.48 -6.99 -0.79
C ALA A 57 5.36 -8.21 -0.49
N ARG A 58 5.42 -8.65 0.77
CA ARG A 58 6.14 -9.88 1.17
C ARG A 58 5.62 -11.10 0.41
N SER A 59 4.30 -11.23 0.28
CA SER A 59 3.67 -12.36 -0.40
C SER A 59 3.94 -12.35 -1.91
N ALA A 60 3.99 -11.16 -2.53
CA ALA A 60 4.34 -10.98 -3.94
C ALA A 60 5.80 -11.34 -4.21
N ILE A 61 6.74 -10.88 -3.38
CA ILE A 61 8.18 -11.21 -3.49
C ILE A 61 8.38 -12.74 -3.41
N LEU A 62 7.73 -13.39 -2.45
CA LEU A 62 7.79 -14.85 -2.30
C LEU A 62 7.10 -15.60 -3.45
N GLY A 63 6.00 -15.06 -3.98
CA GLY A 63 5.22 -15.66 -5.06
C GLY A 63 5.86 -15.52 -6.44
N ALA A 64 6.57 -14.42 -6.71
CA ALA A 64 7.18 -14.14 -8.01
C ALA A 64 8.15 -15.23 -8.47
N ARG A 65 8.94 -15.78 -7.53
CA ARG A 65 9.98 -16.79 -7.83
C ARG A 65 9.48 -18.24 -7.78
N LYS A 66 8.21 -18.48 -7.46
CA LYS A 66 7.65 -19.84 -7.32
C LYS A 66 7.43 -20.54 -8.67
N TYR A 67 7.31 -19.79 -9.76
CA TYR A 67 6.90 -20.31 -11.07
C TYR A 67 8.06 -20.42 -12.08
N GLU A 68 9.30 -20.05 -11.73
CA GLU A 68 10.36 -19.84 -12.72
C GLU A 68 11.12 -21.08 -13.20
N THR A 69 11.15 -22.23 -12.50
CA THR A 69 11.50 -23.57 -13.05
C THR A 69 11.70 -24.62 -11.92
N PRO A 70 11.42 -25.92 -12.14
CA PRO A 70 11.59 -26.97 -11.13
C PRO A 70 13.05 -27.38 -10.82
N GLN A 71 14.05 -26.83 -11.50
CA GLN A 71 15.45 -27.30 -11.44
C GLN A 71 16.38 -26.38 -10.63
N ARG A 72 15.93 -25.19 -10.20
CA ARG A 72 16.76 -24.17 -9.49
C ARG A 72 16.26 -23.76 -8.10
N LEU A 73 15.37 -24.56 -7.49
CA LEU A 73 14.65 -24.24 -6.25
C LEU A 73 15.48 -23.71 -5.07
N ILE A 74 16.75 -24.10 -4.93
CA ILE A 74 17.57 -23.70 -3.78
C ILE A 74 18.14 -22.29 -3.97
N LYS A 75 18.71 -22.01 -5.15
CA LYS A 75 19.23 -20.66 -5.47
C LYS A 75 18.10 -19.64 -5.42
N ASP A 76 16.96 -19.97 -6.02
CA ASP A 76 15.81 -19.07 -6.07
C ASP A 76 15.23 -18.80 -4.67
N ARG A 77 15.25 -19.79 -3.77
CA ARG A 77 14.89 -19.58 -2.35
C ARG A 77 15.85 -18.64 -1.62
N ILE A 78 17.15 -18.75 -1.88
CA ILE A 78 18.15 -17.87 -1.25
C ILE A 78 17.96 -16.44 -1.77
N TYR A 79 17.84 -16.25 -3.09
CA TYR A 79 17.57 -14.94 -3.67
C TYR A 79 16.26 -14.34 -3.19
N ALA A 80 15.17 -15.13 -3.12
CA ALA A 80 13.89 -14.67 -2.56
C ALA A 80 14.04 -14.18 -1.11
N ARG A 81 14.85 -14.89 -0.31
CA ARG A 81 15.07 -14.53 1.09
C ARG A 81 15.93 -13.29 1.24
N LEU A 82 16.95 -13.12 0.39
CA LEU A 82 17.76 -11.90 0.33
C LEU A 82 16.92 -10.70 -0.09
N GLU A 83 16.05 -10.88 -1.09
CA GLU A 83 15.15 -9.82 -1.56
C GLU A 83 14.13 -9.41 -0.48
N LEU A 84 13.56 -10.39 0.23
CA LEU A 84 12.70 -10.14 1.39
C LEU A 84 13.44 -9.40 2.50
N PHE A 85 14.69 -9.79 2.77
CA PHE A 85 15.51 -9.13 3.78
C PHE A 85 15.83 -7.68 3.40
N MET A 86 16.20 -7.42 2.15
CA MET A 86 16.43 -6.06 1.65
C MET A 86 15.17 -5.20 1.74
N PHE A 87 14.01 -5.78 1.38
CA PHE A 87 12.72 -5.11 1.53
C PHE A 87 12.42 -4.75 3.00
N ASP A 88 12.64 -5.68 3.92
CA ASP A 88 12.44 -5.43 5.35
C ASP A 88 13.40 -4.38 5.91
N LEU A 89 14.66 -4.32 5.42
CA LEU A 89 15.61 -3.27 5.78
C LEU A 89 15.17 -1.88 5.31
N ILE A 90 14.64 -1.77 4.09
CA ILE A 90 14.09 -0.51 3.57
C ILE A 90 12.92 -0.05 4.45
N LEU A 91 11.98 -0.96 4.74
CA LEU A 91 10.86 -0.66 5.64
C LEU A 91 11.31 -0.27 7.05
N PHE A 92 12.38 -0.90 7.55
CA PHE A 92 12.96 -0.56 8.83
C PHE A 92 13.53 0.85 8.83
N LYS A 93 14.30 1.23 7.80
CA LYS A 93 14.82 2.59 7.64
C LYS A 93 13.68 3.62 7.61
N ASP A 94 12.63 3.37 6.84
CA ASP A 94 11.48 4.28 6.75
C ASP A 94 10.76 4.44 8.09
N ARG A 95 10.62 3.34 8.84
CA ARG A 95 10.04 3.35 10.19
C ARG A 95 10.91 4.13 11.17
N MET A 96 12.23 3.97 11.08
CA MET A 96 13.20 4.71 11.88
C MET A 96 13.18 6.20 11.55
N GLU A 97 13.08 6.57 10.27
CA GLU A 97 12.98 7.97 9.85
C GLU A 97 11.70 8.63 10.40
N ARG A 98 10.56 7.96 10.27
CA ARG A 98 9.29 8.46 10.84
C ARG A 98 9.37 8.57 12.36
N TRP A 99 9.90 7.55 13.03
CA TRP A 99 10.09 7.57 14.48
C TRP A 99 11.01 8.71 14.91
N PHE A 100 12.12 8.92 14.20
CA PHE A 100 13.06 9.99 14.47
C PHE A 100 12.41 11.35 14.26
N LYS A 101 11.73 11.58 13.13
CA LYS A 101 10.98 12.82 12.87
C LYS A 101 9.96 13.09 13.98
N PHE A 102 9.18 12.07 14.37
CA PHE A 102 8.19 12.20 15.43
C PHE A 102 8.83 12.58 16.76
N LYS A 103 9.93 11.92 17.16
CA LYS A 103 10.67 12.24 18.37
C LYS A 103 11.28 13.64 18.31
N PHE A 104 11.87 14.01 17.18
CA PHE A 104 12.45 15.32 16.96
C PHE A 104 11.41 16.44 17.07
N PHE A 105 10.25 16.30 16.42
CA PHE A 105 9.16 17.26 16.52
C PHE A 105 8.60 17.34 17.94
N LYS A 106 8.43 16.21 18.64
CA LYS A 106 7.98 16.22 20.04
C LYS A 106 8.96 16.97 20.94
N VAL A 107 10.27 16.81 20.72
CA VAL A 107 11.30 17.56 21.44
C VAL A 107 11.21 19.06 21.13
N LEU A 108 11.04 19.45 19.87
CA LEU A 108 10.85 20.85 19.46
C LEU A 108 9.64 21.52 20.10
N VAL A 109 8.53 20.79 20.23
CA VAL A 109 7.31 21.27 20.93
C VAL A 109 7.59 21.48 22.41
N ILE A 110 8.30 20.55 23.07
CA ILE A 110 8.69 20.69 24.49
C ILE A 110 9.56 21.93 24.70
N PHE A 111 10.47 22.22 23.77
CA PHE A 111 11.30 23.44 23.82
C PHE A 111 10.53 24.73 23.45
N GLY A 112 9.25 24.64 23.08
CA GLY A 112 8.40 25.82 22.83
C GLY A 112 8.69 26.55 21.52
N TYR A 113 9.46 25.94 20.60
CA TYR A 113 9.79 26.56 19.31
C TYR A 113 8.64 26.48 18.29
N ILE A 114 7.60 25.66 18.54
CA ILE A 114 6.51 25.38 17.58
C ILE A 114 5.14 25.40 18.31
N SER A 115 4.11 25.95 17.64
CA SER A 115 2.71 26.05 18.11
C SER A 115 2.05 24.67 18.32
N LYS A 116 1.16 24.57 19.31
CA LYS A 116 0.37 23.37 19.67
C LYS A 116 -0.49 22.82 18.52
N GLU A 117 -0.83 23.65 17.52
CA GLU A 117 -1.57 23.25 16.32
C GLU A 117 -0.83 22.17 15.50
N THR A 118 0.50 22.14 15.56
CA THR A 118 1.28 21.08 14.90
C THR A 118 1.20 19.73 15.61
N GLU A 119 0.86 19.70 16.90
CA GLU A 119 0.72 18.47 17.68
C GLU A 119 -0.52 17.68 17.25
N GLU A 120 -1.65 18.37 17.01
CA GLU A 120 -2.89 17.77 16.47
C GLU A 120 -2.70 17.23 15.05
N LEU A 121 -1.94 17.94 14.20
CA LEU A 121 -1.57 17.47 12.87
C LEU A 121 -0.68 16.21 12.96
N ILE A 122 0.28 16.17 13.88
CA ILE A 122 1.16 15.02 14.08
C ILE A 122 0.36 13.78 14.55
N GLU A 123 -0.65 13.95 15.41
CA GLU A 123 -1.54 12.86 15.83
C GLU A 123 -2.45 12.36 14.70
N GLN A 124 -2.86 13.22 13.76
CA GLN A 124 -3.64 12.80 12.58
C GLN A 124 -2.83 11.98 11.55
N PHE A 125 -1.51 12.11 11.53
CA PHE A 125 -0.62 11.34 10.65
C PHE A 125 -0.14 10.00 11.24
N GLN A 126 -0.66 9.63 12.42
CA GLN A 126 -0.35 8.38 13.12
C GLN A 126 -1.24 7.22 12.66
#